data_AF-A0A914VN43-F1
#
_entry.id   AF-A0A914VN43-F1
#
_cell.length_a   1.000
_cell.length_b   1.000
_cell.length_c   1.000
_cell.angle_alpha   90.00
_cell.angle_beta   90.00
_cell.angle_gamma   90.00
#
_symmetry.space_group_name_H-M   'P 1'
#
loop_
_entity.id
_entity.type
_entity.pdbx_description
1 polymer ?
#
loop_
_entity_poly.entity_id
_entity_poly.type
_entity_poly.pdbx_seq_one_letter_code
_entity_poly.pdbx_strand_id
1 'polypeptide(L)'
;MARSSHLLCLIVDCNTCWWGELAESSEDNAVTSMIHSLAAFCNAHSAQNAANRLLVLGAAHGLSSSLIYSTYSAKPSDDPCATINTGVQRCLQESASSSTSSKECPLAGPLATALCHINRTRKEER
;
A
#
# COMPACT_ATOMS: atom_id res chain seq x y z
N MET A 1 22.53 12.06 19.43
CA MET A 1 22.05 10.67 19.20
C MET A 1 21.50 10.61 17.78
N ALA A 2 22.12 9.85 16.89
CA ALA A 2 21.55 9.60 15.57
C ALA A 2 20.27 8.76 15.77
N ARG A 3 19.11 9.29 15.37
CA ARG A 3 17.86 8.52 15.37
C ARG A 3 17.95 7.49 14.23
N SER A 4 17.81 6.21 14.52
CA SER A 4 17.75 5.16 13.51
C SER A 4 16.50 5.34 12.63
N SER A 5 16.69 5.50 11.32
CA SER A 5 15.59 5.48 10.34
C SER A 5 15.18 4.04 10.06
N HIS A 6 13.88 3.80 9.92
CA HIS A 6 13.33 2.52 9.49
C HIS A 6 12.52 2.68 8.21
N LEU A 7 12.62 1.69 7.33
CA LEU A 7 11.82 1.59 6.11
C LEU A 7 10.77 0.49 6.32
N LEU A 8 9.50 0.84 6.14
CA LEU A 8 8.40 -0.11 6.05
C LEU A 8 7.92 -0.19 4.60
N CYS A 9 7.96 -1.40 4.03
CA CYS A 9 7.37 -1.70 2.74
C CYS A 9 6.12 -2.55 2.94
N LEU A 10 4.97 -2.05 2.49
CA LEU A 10 3.68 -2.72 2.57
C LEU A 10 3.19 -3.05 1.17
N ILE A 11 2.81 -4.31 0.94
CA ILE A 11 2.16 -4.71 -0.31
C ILE A 11 0.75 -5.15 0.06
N VAL A 12 -0.23 -4.51 -0.56
CA VAL A 12 -1.66 -4.75 -0.34
C VAL A 12 -2.18 -5.54 -1.52
N ASP A 13 -2.74 -6.72 -1.27
CA ASP A 13 -3.53 -7.42 -2.28
C ASP A 13 -4.79 -6.59 -2.56
N CYS A 14 -4.94 -6.14 -3.80
CA CYS A 14 -6.08 -5.35 -4.26
C CYS A 14 -6.97 -6.14 -5.23
N ASN A 15 -6.89 -7.47 -5.22
CA ASN A 15 -7.77 -8.31 -6.02
C ASN A 15 -9.21 -8.23 -5.51
N THR A 16 -10.07 -7.58 -6.28
CA THR A 16 -11.46 -7.33 -5.93
C THR A 16 -12.32 -8.55 -5.70
N CYS A 17 -11.97 -9.72 -6.23
CA CYS A 17 -12.72 -10.95 -5.96
C CYS A 17 -12.68 -11.30 -4.47
N TRP A 18 -11.50 -11.20 -3.83
CA TRP A 18 -11.36 -11.48 -2.40
C TRP A 18 -12.01 -10.41 -1.52
N TRP A 19 -11.86 -9.14 -1.90
CA TRP A 19 -12.48 -8.04 -1.17
C TRP A 19 -14.01 -8.04 -1.29
N GLY A 20 -14.55 -8.49 -2.44
CA GLY A 20 -15.99 -8.70 -2.63
C GLY A 20 -16.53 -9.82 -1.75
N GLU A 21 -15.88 -10.99 -1.74
CA GLU A 21 -16.24 -12.10 -0.84
C GLU A 21 -16.19 -11.69 0.63
N LEU A 22 -15.21 -10.87 1.00
CA LEU A 22 -15.07 -10.34 2.35
C LEU A 22 -16.19 -9.34 2.70
N ALA A 23 -16.60 -8.51 1.74
CA ALA A 23 -17.73 -7.59 1.91
C ALA A 23 -19.07 -8.33 2.05
N GLU A 24 -19.24 -9.48 1.38
CA GLU A 24 -20.45 -10.30 1.47
C GLU A 24 -20.52 -11.16 2.75
N SER A 25 -19.37 -11.62 3.25
CA SER A 25 -19.28 -12.55 4.39
C SER A 25 -19.12 -11.88 5.76
N SER A 26 -18.80 -10.59 5.79
CA SER A 26 -18.51 -9.85 7.03
C SER A 26 -19.61 -8.88 7.42
N GLU A 27 -19.51 -8.34 8.64
CA GLU A 27 -20.34 -7.22 9.10
C GLU A 27 -20.21 -5.98 8.21
N ASP A 28 -21.25 -5.14 8.21
CA ASP A 28 -21.28 -3.86 7.50
C ASP A 28 -20.00 -3.07 7.78
N ASN A 29 -19.32 -2.64 6.71
CA ASN A 29 -18.10 -1.81 6.70
C ASN A 29 -16.76 -2.52 6.97
N ALA A 30 -16.68 -3.86 6.99
CA ALA A 30 -15.40 -4.56 7.20
C ALA A 30 -14.28 -4.09 6.25
N VAL A 31 -14.57 -3.96 4.95
CA VAL A 31 -13.65 -3.45 3.92
C VAL A 31 -13.13 -2.06 4.27
N THR A 32 -14.04 -1.12 4.55
CA THR A 32 -13.71 0.25 4.92
C THR A 32 -12.84 0.30 6.18
N SER A 33 -13.20 -0.49 7.20
CA SER A 33 -12.44 -0.60 8.45
C SER A 33 -11.03 -1.13 8.24
N MET A 34 -10.82 -2.11 7.36
CA MET A 34 -9.47 -2.60 7.04
C MET A 34 -8.63 -1.55 6.32
N ILE A 35 -9.21 -0.83 5.35
CA ILE A 35 -8.51 0.24 4.63
C ILE A 35 -8.06 1.33 5.62
N HIS A 36 -8.95 1.76 6.52
CA HIS A 36 -8.59 2.72 7.57
C HIS A 36 -7.54 2.18 8.53
N SER A 37 -7.61 0.89 8.89
CA SER A 37 -6.62 0.25 9.76
C SER A 37 -5.24 0.19 9.12
N LEU A 38 -5.15 -0.08 7.81
CA LEU A 38 -3.91 -0.04 7.02
C LEU A 38 -3.29 1.36 7.03
N ALA A 39 -4.09 2.40 6.78
CA ALA A 39 -3.64 3.77 6.83
C ALA A 39 -3.19 4.18 8.24
N ALA A 40 -3.95 3.80 9.28
CA ALA A 40 -3.61 4.07 10.67
C ALA A 40 -2.29 3.38 11.08
N PHE A 41 -2.06 2.14 10.64
CA PHE A 41 -0.81 1.41 10.85
C PHE A 41 0.38 2.12 10.21
N CYS A 42 0.25 2.56 8.95
CA CYS A 42 1.28 3.32 8.25
C CYS A 42 1.59 4.64 8.97
N ASN A 43 0.55 5.36 9.39
CA ASN A 43 0.71 6.61 10.14
C ASN A 43 1.39 6.38 11.49
N ALA A 44 1.01 5.32 12.22
CA ALA A 44 1.65 4.96 13.47
C ALA A 44 3.16 4.67 13.28
N HIS A 45 3.53 3.97 12.22
CA HIS A 45 4.95 3.76 11.87
C HIS A 45 5.68 5.09 11.62
N SER A 46 5.09 6.01 10.84
CA SER A 46 5.68 7.33 10.60
C SER A 46 5.79 8.19 11.87
N ALA A 47 4.80 8.09 12.77
CA ALA A 47 4.77 8.85 14.01
C ALA A 47 5.86 8.43 15.02
N GLN A 48 6.35 7.19 14.94
CA GLN A 48 7.42 6.70 15.83
C GLN A 48 8.74 7.46 15.62
N ASN A 49 9.04 7.87 14.40
CA ASN A 49 10.23 8.65 14.07
C ASN A 49 10.03 9.40 12.76
N ALA A 50 10.24 10.72 12.76
CA ALA A 50 10.13 11.55 11.56
C ALA A 50 11.09 11.16 10.41
N ALA A 51 12.14 10.39 10.70
CA ALA A 51 13.04 9.84 9.70
C ALA A 51 12.56 8.49 9.11
N ASN A 52 11.47 7.92 9.63
CA ASN A 52 10.90 6.69 9.10
C ASN A 52 10.34 6.93 7.69
N ARG A 53 10.50 5.92 6.84
CA ARG A 53 10.09 5.95 5.44
C ARG A 53 9.07 4.86 5.19
N LEU A 54 8.14 5.13 4.29
CA LEU A 54 7.08 4.23 3.87
C LEU A 54 7.13 4.01 2.37
N LEU A 55 6.84 2.77 1.97
CA LEU A 55 6.46 2.40 0.61
C LEU A 55 5.22 1.52 0.70
N VAL A 56 4.12 1.93 0.06
CA VAL A 56 2.88 1.17 -0.03
C VAL A 56 2.62 0.86 -1.49
N LEU A 57 2.45 -0.42 -1.81
CA LEU A 57 2.20 -0.92 -3.15
C LEU A 57 0.89 -1.72 -3.19
N GLY A 58 0.14 -1.59 -4.28
CA GLY A 58 -1.01 -2.43 -4.60
C GLY A 58 -0.62 -3.57 -5.55
N ALA A 59 -1.20 -4.74 -5.32
CA ALA A 59 -1.02 -5.92 -6.14
C ALA A 59 -2.39 -6.42 -6.65
N ALA A 60 -2.65 -6.26 -7.94
CA ALA A 60 -3.82 -6.80 -8.63
C ALA A 60 -3.58 -6.78 -10.14
N HIS A 61 -4.40 -7.51 -10.89
CA HIS A 61 -4.44 -7.39 -12.34
C HIS A 61 -5.15 -6.10 -12.77
N GLY A 62 -4.74 -5.51 -13.90
CA GLY A 62 -5.38 -4.32 -14.46
C GLY A 62 -5.04 -3.00 -13.78
N LEU A 63 -4.12 -2.98 -12.81
CA LEU A 63 -3.70 -1.73 -12.16
C LEU A 63 -2.92 -0.83 -13.13
N SER A 64 -3.30 0.44 -13.17
CA SER A 64 -2.56 1.47 -13.92
C SER A 64 -1.19 1.77 -13.29
N SER A 65 -1.14 1.68 -11.96
CA SER A 65 0.05 1.85 -11.14
C SER A 65 -0.07 1.05 -9.84
N SER A 66 0.95 0.25 -9.56
CA SER A 66 1.10 -0.44 -8.27
C SER A 66 1.53 0.50 -7.15
N LEU A 67 2.00 1.73 -7.41
CA LEU A 67 2.39 2.65 -6.34
C LEU A 67 1.16 3.29 -5.70
N ILE A 68 0.95 3.03 -4.41
CA ILE A 68 -0.11 3.67 -3.61
C ILE A 68 0.47 4.87 -2.86
N TYR A 69 1.59 4.70 -2.16
CA TYR A 69 2.24 5.77 -1.41
C TYR A 69 3.75 5.53 -1.31
N SER A 70 4.53 6.61 -1.30
CA SER A 70 5.96 6.56 -1.00
C SER A 70 6.41 7.87 -0.37
N THR A 71 7.14 7.79 0.73
CA THR A 71 7.73 8.97 1.40
C THR A 71 8.68 9.75 0.47
N TYR A 72 9.28 9.10 -0.52
CA TYR A 72 10.21 9.76 -1.45
C TYR A 72 9.51 10.59 -2.53
N SER A 73 8.25 10.27 -2.84
CA SER A 73 7.45 10.97 -3.84
C SER A 73 6.36 11.85 -3.23
N ALA A 74 6.07 11.69 -1.94
CA ALA A 74 5.07 12.47 -1.22
C ALA A 74 5.49 13.93 -1.12
N LYS A 75 4.54 14.83 -1.37
CA LYS A 75 4.72 16.27 -1.14
C LYS A 75 4.52 16.57 0.35
N PRO A 76 5.11 17.67 0.88
CA PRO A 76 4.91 18.06 2.28
C PRO A 76 3.45 18.32 2.67
N SER A 77 2.58 18.60 1.70
CA SER A 77 1.14 18.82 1.89
C SER A 77 0.31 17.54 1.90
N ASP A 78 0.88 16.40 1.51
CA ASP A 78 0.12 15.17 1.33
C ASP A 78 -0.15 14.54 2.69
N ASP A 79 -1.42 14.32 3.02
CA ASP A 79 -1.80 13.48 4.15
C ASP A 79 -1.56 11.99 3.77
N PRO A 80 -0.62 11.29 4.45
CA PRO A 80 -0.35 9.89 4.15
C PRO A 80 -1.59 9.00 4.33
N CYS A 81 -2.42 9.29 5.34
CA CYS A 81 -3.61 8.51 5.63
C CYS A 81 -4.63 8.61 4.48
N ALA A 82 -4.99 9.84 4.09
CA ALA A 82 -5.89 10.07 2.96
C ALA A 82 -5.34 9.48 1.66
N THR A 83 -4.04 9.62 1.39
CA THR A 83 -3.40 9.10 0.17
C THR A 83 -3.43 7.58 0.12
N ILE A 84 -3.17 6.90 1.24
CA ILE A 84 -3.24 5.43 1.32
C ILE A 84 -4.67 4.96 1.16
N ASN A 85 -5.64 5.58 1.85
CA ASN A 85 -7.06 5.21 1.74
C ASN A 85 -7.56 5.32 0.29
N THR A 86 -7.35 6.48 -0.34
CA THR A 86 -7.76 6.74 -1.73
C THR A 86 -6.99 5.87 -2.72
N GLY A 87 -5.70 5.61 -2.48
CA GLY A 87 -4.90 4.75 -3.35
C GLY A 87 -5.30 3.28 -3.30
N VAL A 88 -5.65 2.74 -2.12
CA VAL A 88 -6.21 1.37 -2.00
C VAL A 88 -7.57 1.30 -2.69
N GLN A 89 -8.45 2.27 -2.46
CA GLN A 89 -9.76 2.34 -3.13
C GLN A 89 -9.62 2.40 -4.65
N ARG A 90 -8.69 3.21 -5.17
CA ARG A 90 -8.35 3.27 -6.60
C ARG A 90 -7.92 1.91 -7.12
N CYS A 91 -6.97 1.24 -6.45
CA CYS A 91 -6.50 -0.08 -6.88
C CYS A 91 -7.63 -1.11 -6.91
N LEU A 92 -8.54 -1.09 -5.92
CA LEU A 92 -9.73 -1.94 -5.93
C LEU A 92 -10.64 -1.58 -7.13
N GLN A 93 -10.94 -0.31 -7.37
CA GLN A 93 -11.78 0.09 -8.51
C GLN A 93 -11.18 -0.32 -9.88
N GLU A 94 -9.87 -0.18 -10.05
CA GLU A 94 -9.15 -0.62 -11.24
C GLU A 94 -9.21 -2.14 -11.41
N SER A 95 -8.99 -2.90 -10.34
CA SER A 95 -9.11 -4.36 -10.34
C SER A 95 -10.54 -4.80 -10.69
N ALA A 96 -11.58 -4.15 -10.14
CA ALA A 96 -12.98 -4.46 -10.44
C ALA A 96 -13.33 -4.19 -11.91
N SER A 97 -12.68 -3.18 -12.50
CA SER A 97 -12.89 -2.77 -13.89
C SER A 97 -12.07 -3.62 -14.88
N SER A 98 -11.18 -4.49 -14.38
CA SER A 98 -10.40 -5.39 -15.21
C SER A 98 -11.27 -6.51 -15.77
N SER A 99 -10.99 -6.94 -17.00
CA SER A 99 -11.68 -8.07 -17.64
C SER A 99 -11.25 -9.44 -17.11
N THR A 100 -10.32 -9.46 -16.15
CA THR A 100 -9.75 -10.68 -15.56
C THR A 100 -10.45 -11.02 -14.26
N SER A 101 -11.27 -12.07 -14.26
CA SER A 101 -11.93 -12.61 -13.06
C SER A 101 -11.08 -13.60 -12.26
N SER A 102 -9.75 -13.51 -12.38
CA SER A 102 -8.83 -14.43 -11.70
C SER A 102 -8.73 -14.09 -10.21
N LYS A 103 -8.75 -15.11 -9.35
CA LYS A 103 -8.42 -14.99 -7.92
C LYS A 103 -6.91 -14.92 -7.65
N GLU A 104 -6.09 -14.98 -8.70
CA GLU A 104 -4.65 -14.85 -8.59
C GLU A 104 -4.26 -13.38 -8.31
N CYS A 105 -3.28 -13.20 -7.43
CA CYS A 105 -2.69 -11.90 -7.14
C CYS A 105 -1.28 -11.84 -7.74
N PRO A 106 -0.99 -10.93 -8.70
CA PRO A 106 0.31 -10.84 -9.36
C PRO A 106 1.35 -10.15 -8.45
N LEU A 107 1.77 -10.85 -7.39
CA LEU A 107 2.63 -10.31 -6.33
C LEU A 107 4.09 -10.09 -6.78
N ALA A 108 4.54 -10.83 -7.79
CA ALA A 108 5.95 -10.82 -8.22
C ALA A 108 6.46 -9.42 -8.58
N GLY A 109 5.64 -8.63 -9.30
CA GLY A 109 5.99 -7.26 -9.69
C GLY A 109 6.16 -6.33 -8.47
N PRO A 110 5.11 -6.11 -7.66
CA PRO A 110 5.18 -5.30 -6.45
C PRO A 110 6.30 -5.75 -5.48
N LEU A 111 6.51 -7.07 -5.34
CA LEU A 111 7.58 -7.60 -4.51
C LEU A 111 8.97 -7.24 -5.05
N ALA A 112 9.21 -7.41 -6.34
CA ALA A 112 10.47 -6.99 -6.96
C ALA A 112 10.70 -5.48 -6.81
N THR A 113 9.66 -4.66 -6.98
CA THR A 113 9.73 -3.22 -6.75
C THR A 113 10.10 -2.90 -5.30
N ALA A 114 9.48 -3.56 -4.32
CA ALA A 114 9.79 -3.38 -2.90
C ALA A 114 11.25 -3.75 -2.58
N LEU A 115 11.74 -4.90 -3.08
CA LEU A 115 13.12 -5.34 -2.87
C LEU A 115 14.13 -4.38 -3.52
N CYS A 116 13.86 -3.91 -4.73
CA CYS A 116 14.66 -2.89 -5.39
C CYS A 116 14.70 -1.59 -4.60
N HIS A 117 13.56 -1.16 -4.05
CA HIS A 117 13.47 0.03 -3.21
C HIS A 117 14.27 -0.12 -1.91
N ILE A 118 14.14 -1.24 -1.21
CA ILE A 118 14.93 -1.56 -0.01
C ILE A 118 16.43 -1.51 -0.32
N ASN A 119 16.86 -2.13 -1.43
CA ASN A 119 18.25 -2.14 -1.84
C ASN A 119 18.77 -0.72 -2.12
N ARG A 120 17.95 0.12 -2.77
CA ARG A 120 18.28 1.52 -3.02
C ARG A 120 18.44 2.29 -1.71
N THR A 121 17.47 2.20 -0.79
CA THR A 121 17.54 2.89 0.52
C THR A 121 18.77 2.48 1.31
N ARG A 122 19.10 1.18 1.34
CA ARG A 122 20.33 0.67 2.00
C ARG A 122 21.62 1.22 1.40
N LYS A 123 21.65 1.53 0.10
CA LYS A 123 22.81 2.14 -0.57
C LYS A 123 22.92 3.63 -0.27
N GLU A 124 21.80 4.34 -0.11
CA GLU A 124 21.77 5.77 0.21
C GLU A 124 22.13 6.04 1.69
N GLU A 125 21.97 5.06 2.57
CA GLU A 125 22.33 5.14 4.00
C GLU A 125 23.80 4.75 4.30
N ARG A 126 24.57 4.33 3.30
CA ARG A 126 26.02 4.04 3.41
C ARG A 126 26.86 5.22 2.97
#